data_AF-Q70PA7-F1
#
_entry.id   AF-Q70PA7-F1
#
_cell.length_a   1.000
_cell.length_b   1.000
_cell.length_c   1.000
_cell.angle_alpha   90.00
_cell.angle_beta   90.00
_cell.angle_gamma   90.00
#
_symmetry.space_group_name_H-M   'P 1'
#
loop_
_entity.id
_entity.type
_entity.pdbx_description
1 polymer ?
#
loop_
_entity_poly.entity_id
_entity_poly.type
_entity_poly.pdbx_seq_one_letter_code
_entity_poly.pdbx_strand_id
1 'polypeptide(L)'
;MRTSSATYSRPREERIDFKAGDGRPLNLIRVRGARSPVKGPIVLVHGAGVRANIFRAPIPRTIVDTLVADGYDVWMENWRASID
;
A
#
# COMPACT_ATOMS: atom_id res chain seq x y z
N MET A 1 -1.26 -5.15 -31.60
CA MET A 1 -1.12 -5.50 -30.16
C MET A 1 -2.10 -4.62 -29.39
N ARG A 2 -3.25 -5.15 -28.94
CA ARG A 2 -4.28 -4.36 -28.25
C ARG A 2 -3.84 -4.15 -26.80
N THR A 3 -3.38 -2.96 -26.45
CA THR A 3 -3.18 -2.57 -25.06
C THR A 3 -4.57 -2.38 -24.45
N SER A 4 -5.09 -3.42 -23.80
CA SER A 4 -6.25 -3.27 -22.94
C SER A 4 -5.84 -2.33 -21.81
N SER A 5 -6.31 -1.08 -21.86
CA SER A 5 -6.30 -0.20 -20.71
C SER A 5 -7.30 -0.79 -19.71
N ALA A 6 -6.83 -1.73 -18.90
CA ALA A 6 -7.58 -2.14 -17.73
C ALA A 6 -7.69 -0.89 -16.84
N THR A 7 -8.87 -0.29 -16.81
CA THR A 7 -9.20 0.77 -15.86
C THR A 7 -9.12 0.16 -14.47
N TYR A 8 -7.96 0.26 -13.82
CA TYR A 8 -7.84 -0.11 -12.41
C TYR A 8 -8.71 0.88 -11.63
N SER A 9 -9.78 0.37 -11.03
CA SER A 9 -10.55 1.11 -10.03
C SER A 9 -9.56 1.73 -9.04
N ARG A 10 -9.67 3.04 -8.79
CA ARG A 10 -8.79 3.72 -7.84
C ARG A 10 -8.92 3.01 -6.49
N PRO A 11 -7.84 2.40 -5.98
CA PRO A 11 -7.89 1.71 -4.70
C PRO A 11 -8.34 2.66 -3.60
N ARG A 12 -9.15 2.16 -2.67
CA ARG A 12 -9.52 2.89 -1.46
C ARG A 12 -8.40 2.75 -0.45
N GLU A 13 -7.98 3.86 0.14
CA GLU A 13 -6.94 3.90 1.14
C GLU A 13 -7.57 4.19 2.51
N GLU A 14 -7.15 3.45 3.52
CA GLU A 14 -7.52 3.66 4.91
C GLU A 14 -6.24 3.80 5.73
N ARG A 15 -6.12 4.87 6.51
CA ARG A 15 -4.99 5.09 7.39
C ARG A 15 -5.31 4.58 8.79
N ILE A 16 -4.39 3.81 9.37
CA ILE A 16 -4.47 3.26 10.71
C ILE A 16 -3.28 3.79 11.51
N ASP A 17 -3.54 4.65 12.48
CA ASP A 17 -2.50 5.15 13.39
C ASP A 17 -2.21 4.14 14.51
N PHE A 18 -0.94 4.03 14.90
CA PHE A 18 -0.52 3.20 16.02
C PHE A 18 0.66 3.82 16.77
N LYS A 19 0.94 3.30 17.97
CA LYS A 19 2.17 3.63 18.71
C LYS A 19 3.14 2.46 18.62
N ALA A 20 4.39 2.73 18.24
CA ALA A 20 5.47 1.77 18.35
C ALA A 20 5.77 1.43 19.81
N GLY A 21 6.57 0.38 20.05
CA GLY A 21 6.96 -0.03 21.41
C GLY A 21 7.69 1.05 22.21
N ASP A 22 8.34 2.02 21.54
CA ASP A 22 8.98 3.18 22.16
C ASP A 22 8.07 4.42 22.24
N GLY A 23 6.77 4.26 21.97
CA GLY A 23 5.78 5.33 22.06
C GLY A 23 5.71 6.26 20.85
N ARG A 24 6.57 6.09 19.82
CA ARG A 24 6.50 6.93 18.62
C ARG A 24 5.19 6.70 17.84
N PRO A 25 4.47 7.77 17.44
CA PRO A 25 3.31 7.63 16.58
C PRO A 25 3.76 7.24 15.18
N LEU A 26 3.19 6.16 14.65
CA LEU A 26 3.41 5.64 13.31
C LEU A 26 2.07 5.33 12.66
N ASN A 27 2.07 4.91 11.39
CA ASN A 27 0.85 4.54 10.71
C ASN A 27 1.05 3.44 9.68
N LEU A 28 -0.02 2.70 9.45
CA LEU A 28 -0.21 1.83 8.31
C LEU A 28 -1.22 2.47 7.36
N ILE A 29 -1.04 2.25 6.06
CA ILE A 29 -2.02 2.58 5.02
C ILE A 29 -2.49 1.26 4.42
N ARG A 30 -3.75 0.90 4.66
CA ARG A 30 -4.40 -0.26 4.03
C ARG A 30 -4.95 0.14 2.67
N VAL A 31 -4.59 -0.61 1.64
CA VAL A 31 -5.04 -0.36 0.27
C VAL A 31 -5.99 -1.47 -0.18
N ARG A 32 -7.23 -1.10 -0.54
CA ARG A 32 -8.28 -2.05 -0.94
C ARG A 32 -8.74 -1.83 -2.37
N GLY A 33 -8.86 -2.93 -3.10
CA GLY A 33 -9.53 -2.97 -4.41
C GLY A 33 -11.06 -2.98 -4.28
N ALA A 34 -11.73 -3.20 -5.41
CA ALA A 34 -13.20 -3.31 -5.44
C ALA A 34 -13.74 -4.58 -4.77
N ARG A 35 -12.92 -5.65 -4.69
CA ARG A 35 -13.27 -6.93 -4.07
C ARG A 35 -12.58 -7.06 -2.72
N SER A 36 -13.21 -7.75 -1.78
CA SER A 36 -12.58 -8.13 -0.52
C SER A 36 -11.36 -9.03 -0.78
N PRO A 37 -10.27 -8.88 0.00
CA PRO A 37 -9.12 -9.76 -0.11
C PRO A 37 -9.49 -11.20 0.25
N VAL A 38 -8.89 -12.16 -0.45
CA VAL A 38 -9.09 -13.60 -0.26
C VAL A 38 -7.80 -14.32 0.19
N LYS A 39 -6.66 -13.62 0.12
CA LYS A 39 -5.36 -14.06 0.64
C LYS A 39 -5.01 -13.28 1.90
N GLY A 40 -3.99 -13.76 2.62
CA GLY A 40 -3.50 -13.14 3.84
C GLY A 40 -2.89 -11.74 3.65
N PRO A 41 -2.52 -11.08 4.75
CA PRO A 41 -1.95 -9.74 4.70
C PRO A 41 -0.51 -9.72 4.19
N ILE A 42 -0.18 -8.67 3.44
CA ILE A 42 1.20 -8.30 3.10
C ILE A 42 1.44 -6.88 3.61
N VAL A 43 2.54 -6.70 4.36
CA VAL A 43 3.02 -5.38 4.77
C VAL A 43 4.23 -5.01 3.92
N LEU A 44 4.11 -3.92 3.17
CA LEU A 44 5.19 -3.33 2.41
C LEU A 44 5.89 -2.27 3.26
N VAL A 45 7.19 -2.47 3.49
CA VAL A 45 8.04 -1.56 4.26
C VAL A 45 9.09 -0.97 3.34
N HIS A 46 9.16 0.37 3.29
CA HIS A 46 10.11 1.07 2.45
C HIS A 46 11.47 1.25 3.14
N GLY A 47 12.52 1.59 2.36
CA GLY A 47 13.84 1.93 2.91
C GLY A 47 13.89 3.29 3.61
N ALA A 48 15.03 3.69 4.17
CA ALA A 48 15.16 4.99 4.84
C ALA A 48 15.02 6.18 3.86
N GLY A 49 14.53 7.33 4.35
CA GLY A 49 14.51 8.59 3.60
C GLY A 49 13.39 8.71 2.57
N VAL A 50 12.37 7.84 2.63
CA VAL A 50 11.17 7.87 1.77
C VAL A 50 9.92 7.59 2.60
N ARG A 51 8.75 7.46 1.98
CA ARG A 51 7.47 7.17 2.65
C ARG A 51 6.72 6.04 1.94
N ALA A 52 5.67 5.53 2.56
CA ALA A 52 4.82 4.45 2.05
C ALA A 52 4.37 4.65 0.58
N ASN A 53 4.12 5.89 0.15
CA ASN A 53 3.69 6.19 -1.22
C ASN A 53 4.73 5.88 -2.31
N ILE A 54 5.96 5.50 -1.96
CA ILE A 54 6.93 4.99 -2.95
C ILE A 54 6.39 3.77 -3.71
N PHE A 55 5.56 2.95 -3.07
CA PHE A 55 4.89 1.80 -3.70
C PHE A 55 3.67 2.20 -4.55
N ARG A 56 3.31 3.49 -4.57
CA ARG A 56 2.18 4.10 -5.28
C ARG A 56 2.66 5.13 -6.31
N ALA A 57 3.83 4.91 -6.91
CA ALA A 57 4.36 5.78 -7.96
C ALA A 57 3.33 5.99 -9.08
N PRO A 58 3.32 7.16 -9.76
CA PRO A 58 2.36 7.49 -10.81
C PRO A 58 2.68 6.77 -12.14
N ILE A 59 2.72 5.44 -12.08
CA ILE A 59 2.96 4.52 -13.18
C ILE A 59 1.69 3.69 -13.45
N PRO A 60 1.52 3.12 -14.65
CA PRO A 60 0.27 2.44 -15.01
C PRO A 60 -0.13 1.26 -14.11
N ARG A 61 0.85 0.59 -13.50
CA ARG A 61 0.62 -0.52 -12.58
C ARG A 61 1.74 -0.60 -11.56
N THR A 62 1.38 -0.49 -10.30
CA THR A 62 2.32 -0.61 -9.17
C THR A 62 2.35 -2.03 -8.62
N ILE A 63 3.30 -2.30 -7.73
CA ILE A 63 3.30 -3.55 -6.95
C ILE A 63 2.03 -3.67 -6.10
N VAL A 64 1.54 -2.55 -5.54
CA VAL A 64 0.29 -2.52 -4.77
C VAL A 64 -0.89 -2.92 -5.65
N ASP A 65 -1.00 -2.37 -6.86
CA ASP A 65 -2.10 -2.72 -7.77
C ASP A 65 -2.05 -4.21 -8.14
N THR A 66 -0.85 -4.76 -8.32
CA THR A 66 -0.65 -6.19 -8.62
C THR A 66 -1.08 -7.08 -7.45
N LEU A 67 -0.63 -6.78 -6.23
CA LEU A 67 -0.96 -7.56 -5.04
C LEU A 67 -2.46 -7.48 -4.68
N VAL A 68 -3.06 -6.29 -4.80
CA VAL A 68 -4.51 -6.10 -4.61
C VAL A 68 -5.30 -6.87 -5.66
N ALA A 69 -4.90 -6.81 -6.94
CA ALA A 69 -5.57 -7.55 -8.01
C ALA A 69 -5.48 -9.08 -7.81
N ASP A 70 -4.36 -9.55 -7.26
CA ASP A 70 -4.11 -10.95 -6.92
C ASP A 70 -4.77 -11.40 -5.60
N GLY A 71 -5.48 -10.49 -4.91
CA GLY A 71 -6.36 -10.81 -3.79
C GLY A 71 -5.70 -10.75 -2.41
N TYR A 72 -4.50 -10.19 -2.28
CA TYR A 72 -3.87 -9.94 -0.98
C TYR A 72 -4.52 -8.75 -0.26
N ASP A 73 -4.51 -8.79 1.07
CA ASP A 73 -4.80 -7.64 1.91
C ASP A 73 -3.52 -6.80 2.07
N VAL A 74 -3.44 -5.69 1.35
CA VAL A 74 -2.17 -4.94 1.22
C VAL A 74 -2.12 -3.77 2.18
N TRP A 75 -1.01 -3.69 2.90
CA TRP A 75 -0.70 -2.65 3.88
C TRP A 75 0.65 -2.02 3.56
N MET A 76 0.79 -0.72 3.76
CA MET A 76 2.05 0.00 3.62
C MET A 76 2.39 0.68 4.93
N GLU A 77 3.60 0.46 5.45
CA GLU A 77 4.03 1.03 6.72
C GLU A 77 4.82 2.32 6.51
N ASN A 78 4.48 3.36 7.28
CA ASN A 78 5.39 4.46 7.59
C ASN A 78 6.01 4.21 8.96
N TRP A 79 7.34 4.19 9.01
CA TRP A 79 8.15 3.87 10.19
C TRP A 79 9.09 5.03 10.53
N ARG A 80 9.98 4.82 11.51
CA ARG A 80 10.84 5.86 12.08
C ARG A 80 11.71 6.64 11.09
N ALA A 81 12.19 5.97 10.06
CA ALA A 81 13.05 6.60 9.05
C ALA A 81 12.25 7.10 7.83
N SER A 82 10.91 7.12 7.94
CA SER A 82 10.09 7.76 6.93
C SER A 82 10.34 9.26 6.90
N ILE A 83 10.20 9.84 5.71
CA ILE A 83 10.05 11.29 5.55
C ILE A 83 8.56 11.64 5.65
N ASP A 84 8.31 12.89 6.05
CA ASP A 84 7.03 13.55 6.38
C ASP A 84 6.91 13.88 7.89
#